data_AF-A0A6C9Q896-F1
#
_entry.id   AF-A0A6C9Q896-F1
#
_cell.length_a   1.000
_cell.length_b   1.000
_cell.length_c   1.000
_cell.angle_alpha   90.00
_cell.angle_beta   90.00
_cell.angle_gamma   90.00
#
_symmetry.space_group_name_H-M   'P 1'
#
loop_
_entity.id
_entity.type
_entity.pdbx_description
1 polymer ?
#
loop_
_entity_poly.entity_id
_entity_poly.type
_entity_poly.pdbx_seq_one_letter_code
_entity_poly.pdbx_strand_id
1 'polypeptide(L)' 'MNLKGYDYPDIQRAVLAEKADAPLIQWDATSATLKALGCHNIDRVLLA' A
#
# COMPACT_ATOMS: atom_id res chain seq x y z
N MET A 1 3.65 -4.98 -11.33
CA MET A 1 4.76 -4.15 -11.83
C MET A 1 5.87 -5.00 -12.40
N ASN A 2 6.56 -5.79 -11.57
CA ASN A 2 7.72 -6.57 -12.00
C ASN A 2 7.50 -7.47 -13.24
N LEU A 3 6.45 -8.30 -13.24
CA LEU A 3 6.11 -9.16 -14.39
C LEU A 3 5.62 -8.40 -15.64
N LYS A 4 5.29 -7.11 -15.49
CA LYS A 4 4.93 -6.21 -16.60
C LYS A 4 6.10 -5.29 -16.99
N GLY A 5 7.30 -5.50 -16.42
CA GLY A 5 8.52 -4.76 -16.73
C GLY A 5 8.72 -3.45 -15.96
N TYR A 6 7.87 -3.16 -14.96
CA TYR A 6 8.01 -1.97 -14.10
C TYR A 6 8.74 -2.31 -12.81
N ASP A 7 9.53 -1.39 -12.30
CA ASP A 7 10.27 -1.49 -11.05
C ASP A 7 9.58 -0.69 -9.93
N TYR A 8 10.03 -0.85 -8.68
CA TYR A 8 9.46 -0.15 -7.52
C TYR A 8 9.51 1.39 -7.60
N PRO A 9 10.55 2.02 -8.17
CA PRO A 9 10.56 3.48 -8.37
C PRO A 9 9.45 3.99 -9.30
N ASP A 10 8.84 3.12 -10.12
CA ASP A 10 7.71 3.51 -10.99
C ASP A 10 6.39 3.66 -10.21
N ILE A 11 6.37 3.28 -8.92
CA ILE A 11 5.20 3.44 -8.05
C ILE A 11 5.00 4.91 -7.72
N GLN A 12 3.95 5.51 -8.27
CA GLN A 12 3.59 6.91 -7.98
C GLN A 12 2.68 7.08 -6.76
N ARG A 13 1.81 6.10 -6.51
CA ARG A 13 0.85 6.10 -5.40
C ARG A 13 0.34 4.69 -5.13
N ALA A 14 0.08 4.40 -3.86
CA ALA A 14 -0.58 3.18 -3.42
C ALA A 14 -1.84 3.51 -2.60
N VAL A 15 -2.87 2.66 -2.72
CA VAL A 15 -4.11 2.77 -1.94
C VAL A 15 -4.42 1.41 -1.33
N LEU A 16 -4.63 1.37 -0.01
CA LEU A 16 -5.13 0.20 0.70
C LEU A 16 -6.59 0.45 1.11
N ALA A 17 -7.49 -0.40 0.65
CA ALA A 17 -8.89 -0.39 1.04
C ALA A 17 -9.18 -1.53 2.02
N GLU A 18 -9.61 -1.22 3.24
CA GLU A 18 -9.94 -2.21 4.27
C GLU A 18 -10.97 -1.64 5.26
N LYS A 19 -11.59 -2.49 6.09
CA LYS A 19 -12.44 -2.03 7.19
C LYS A 19 -11.59 -1.57 8.37
N ALA A 20 -12.02 -0.50 9.05
CA ALA A 20 -11.29 0.07 10.19
C ALA A 20 -11.26 -0.85 11.42
N ASP A 21 -12.31 -1.66 11.57
CA ASP A 21 -12.61 -2.52 12.72
C ASP A 21 -12.50 -4.02 12.40
N ALA A 22 -11.86 -4.37 11.27
CA ALA A 22 -11.61 -5.76 10.95
C ALA A 22 -10.72 -6.41 12.03
N PRO A 23 -10.93 -7.69 12.37
CA PRO A 23 -10.06 -8.43 13.29
C PRO A 23 -8.59 -8.47 12.86
N LEU A 24 -8.33 -8.22 11.57
CA LEU A 24 -7.01 -8.15 10.98
C LEU A 24 -6.88 -6.85 10.20
N ILE A 25 -5.85 -6.06 10.53
CA ILE A 25 -5.54 -4.78 9.90
C ILE A 25 -4.24 -4.90 9.12
N GLN A 26 -4.23 -4.48 7.85
CA GLN A 26 -3.05 -4.56 6.97
C GLN A 26 -2.23 -3.28 6.93
N TRP A 27 -2.80 -2.16 7.42
CA TRP A 27 -2.24 -0.83 7.27
C TRP A 27 -0.76 -0.70 7.66
N ASP A 28 -0.39 -1.16 8.86
CA ASP A 28 0.97 -0.97 9.38
C ASP A 28 2.01 -1.73 8.54
N ALA A 29 1.76 -3.01 8.28
CA ALA A 29 2.66 -3.84 7.47
C ALA A 29 2.77 -3.35 6.02
N THR A 30 1.63 -2.97 5.42
CA THR A 30 1.57 -2.48 4.04
C THR A 30 2.32 -1.17 3.89
N SER A 31 2.05 -0.21 4.79
CA SER A 31 2.70 1.11 4.72
C SER A 31 4.20 1.04 4.99
N ALA A 32 4.64 0.20 5.92
CA ALA A 32 6.07 -0.02 6.19
C ALA A 32 6.79 -0.62 4.98
N THR A 33 6.20 -1.63 4.35
CA THR A 33 6.79 -2.28 3.17
C THR A 33 6.89 -1.32 1.99
N LEU A 34 5.81 -0.57 1.70
CA LEU A 34 5.82 0.41 0.60
C LEU A 34 6.84 1.53 0.83
N LYS A 35 6.99 2.02 2.06
CA LYS A 35 8.03 2.99 2.41
C LYS A 35 9.45 2.43 2.22
N ALA A 36 9.68 1.17 2.59
CA ALA A 36 10.95 0.49 2.37
C ALA A 36 11.29 0.33 0.87
N LEU A 37 10.27 0.25 0.02
CA LEU A 37 10.39 0.20 -1.44
C LEU A 37 10.46 1.60 -2.11
N GLY A 38 10.44 2.68 -1.32
CA GLY A 38 10.51 4.07 -1.82
C GLY A 38 9.18 4.72 -2.17
N CYS A 39 8.04 4.05 -1.94
CA CYS A 39 6.72 4.62 -2.13
C CYS A 39 6.25 5.33 -0.84
N HIS A 40 6.15 6.66 -0.88
CA HIS A 40 5.71 7.47 0.27
C HIS A 40 4.28 7.99 0.14
N ASN A 41 3.70 7.97 -1.07
CA ASN A 41 2.33 8.40 -1.33
C ASN A 41 1.36 7.23 -1.14
N ILE A 42 0.87 7.05 0.09
CA ILE A 42 0.07 5.90 0.50
C ILE A 42 -1.21 6.38 1.18
N ASP A 43 -2.36 6.04 0.58
CA ASP A 43 -3.68 6.35 1.14
C ASP A 43 -4.32 5.10 1.76
N ARG A 44 -5.04 5.28 2.88
CA ARG A 44 -5.95 4.27 3.45
C ARG A 44 -7.38 4.69 3.15
N VAL A 45 -8.17 3.82 2.53
CA VAL A 45 -9.61 4.00 2.30
C VAL A 45 -10.37 3.04 3.21
N LEU A 46 -11.28 3.59 4.01
CA LEU A 46 -12.10 2.80 4.92
C LEU A 46 -13.35 2.28 4.19
N LEU A 47 -13.55 0.98 4.22
CA LEU A 47 -14.76 0.33 3.69
C LEU A 47 -15.91 0.44 4.71
N ALA A 48 -17.13 0.68 4.22
CA ALA A 48 -18.37 0.63 5.00
C ALA A 48 -18.84 -0.81 5.28
#